data_AF-A0A536YHE8-F1
#
_entry.id   AF-A0A536YHE8-F1
#
_cell.length_a   1.000
_cell.length_b   1.000
_cell.length_c   1.000
_cell.angle_alpha   90.00
_cell.angle_beta   90.00
_cell.angle_gamma   90.00
#
_symmetry.space_group_name_H-M   'P 1'
#
loop_
_entity.id
_entity.type
_entity.pdbx_description
1 polymer ?
#
loop_
_entity_poly.entity_id
_entity_poly.type
_entity_poly.pdbx_seq_one_letter_code
_entity_poly.pdbx_strand_id
1 'polypeptide(L)' 'NQEIPKKYGIRGIPTLMLFKNGNVEAQKVGSLSKSQLTAFLDSNI' A
#
# COMPACT_ATOMS: atom_id res chain seq x y z
N ASN A 1 -2.32 13.10 -11.72
CA ASN A 1 -1.95 12.95 -10.30
C ASN A 1 -0.49 12.55 -10.11
N GLN A 2 0.48 13.36 -10.59
CA GLN A 2 1.91 13.04 -10.48
C GLN A 2 2.51 13.37 -9.11
N GLU A 3 1.87 14.25 -8.34
CA GLU A 3 2.34 14.66 -7.01
C GLU A 3 2.09 13.60 -5.94
N ILE A 4 1.03 12.79 -6.08
CA ILE A 4 0.64 11.78 -5.10
C ILE A 4 1.73 10.70 -4.93
N PRO A 5 2.28 10.10 -6.01
CA PRO A 5 3.42 9.18 -5.89
C PRO A 5 4.62 9.79 -5.17
N LYS A 6 4.95 11.06 -5.47
CA LYS A 6 6.06 11.77 -4.83
C LYS A 6 5.78 12.02 -3.34
N LYS A 7 4.55 12.41 -2.99
CA LYS A 7 4.11 12.64 -1.60
C LYS A 7 4.25 11.39 -0.73
N TYR A 8 3.91 10.22 -1.28
CA TYR A 8 3.97 8.94 -0.54
C TYR A 8 5.21 8.09 -0.88
N GLY A 9 6.22 8.65 -1.55
CA GLY A 9 7.47 7.94 -1.84
C GLY A 9 7.32 6.70 -2.72
N ILE A 10 6.30 6.64 -3.58
CA ILE A 10 6.06 5.51 -4.49
C ILE A 10 7.11 5.54 -5.61
N ARG A 11 8.01 4.56 -5.60
CA ARG A 11 9.12 4.42 -6.59
C ARG A 11 8.97 3.22 -7.53
N GLY A 12 7.95 2.38 -7.32
CA GLY A 12 7.72 1.17 -8.09
C GLY A 12 6.24 0.82 -8.21
N ILE A 13 5.89 0.03 -9.22
CA ILE A 13 4.52 -0.42 -9.50
C ILE A 13 4.46 -1.95 -9.57
N PRO A 14 3.33 -2.58 -9.17
CA PRO A 14 2.21 -1.98 -8.45
C PRO A 14 2.59 -1.66 -6.99
N THR A 15 1.94 -0.65 -6.38
CA THR A 15 2.08 -0.31 -4.95
C THR A 15 0.70 -0.22 -4.32
N LEU A 16 0.52 -0.88 -3.18
CA LEU A 16 -0.66 -0.78 -2.34
C LEU A 16 -0.35 0.07 -1.10
N MET A 17 -1.30 0.90 -0.70
CA MET A 17 -1.25 1.67 0.55
C MET A 17 -2.56 1.47 1.30
N LEU A 18 -2.46 1.17 2.59
CA LEU A 18 -3.57 1.07 3.51
C LEU A 18 -3.65 2.36 4.33
N PHE A 19 -4.82 2.99 4.34
CA PHE A 19 -5.08 4.19 5.12
C PHE A 19 -6.04 3.87 6.26
N LYS A 20 -5.70 4.29 7.48
CA LYS A 20 -6.54 4.17 8.68
C LYS A 20 -6.62 5.54 9.35
N ASN A 21 -7.84 6.05 9.55
CA ASN A 21 -8.09 7.36 10.14
C ASN A 21 -7.33 8.53 9.46
N GLY A 22 -7.12 8.46 8.14
CA GLY A 22 -6.39 9.49 7.39
C GLY A 22 -4.86 9.36 7.41
N ASN A 23 -4.31 8.40 8.16
CA ASN A 23 -2.88 8.10 8.20
C ASN A 23 -2.56 6.87 7.35
N VAL A 24 -1.33 6.79 6.85
CA VAL A 24 -0.82 5.59 6.16
C VAL A 24 -0.46 4.55 7.22
N GLU A 25 -1.23 3.48 7.28
CA GLU A 25 -1.02 2.37 8.23
C GLU A 25 0.01 1.39 7.69
N ALA A 26 -0.05 1.10 6.38
CA ALA A 26 0.86 0.15 5.75
C ALA A 26 1.05 0.43 4.26
N GLN A 27 2.20 0.03 3.72
CA GLN A 27 2.51 0.11 2.30
C GLN A 27 3.17 -1.19 1.84
N LYS A 28 2.81 -1.64 0.64
CA LYS A 28 3.41 -2.81 0.00
C LYS A 28 3.73 -2.50 -1.46
N VAL A 29 5.03 -2.55 -1.80
CA VAL A 29 5.51 -2.39 -3.17
C VAL A 29 5.73 -3.77 -3.78
N GLY A 30 5.30 -3.94 -5.03
CA GLY A 30 5.40 -5.18 -5.80
C GLY A 30 4.08 -5.94 -5.87
N SER A 31 4.02 -6.88 -6.81
CA SER A 31 2.85 -7.70 -7.03
C SER A 31 2.62 -8.66 -5.86
N LEU A 32 1.35 -8.84 -5.49
CA LEU A 32 0.92 -9.80 -4.47
C LEU A 32 -0.02 -10.82 -5.09
N SER A 33 0.07 -12.06 -4.63
CA SER A 33 -0.99 -13.04 -4.83
C SER A 33 -2.21 -12.71 -3.98
N LYS A 34 -3.35 -13.35 -4.27
CA LYS A 34 -4.57 -13.19 -3.48
C LYS A 34 -4.37 -13.53 -2.00
N SER A 35 -3.64 -14.61 -1.69
CA SER A 35 -3.36 -15.01 -0.31
C SER A 35 -2.47 -13.99 0.41
N GLN A 36 -1.47 -13.43 -0.28
CA GLN A 36 -0.61 -12.39 0.28
C GLN A 36 -1.36 -11.07 0.51
N LEU A 37 -2.32 -10.74 -0.34
CA LEU A 37 -3.19 -9.58 -0.14
C LEU A 37 -4.08 -9.76 1.10
N THR A 38 -4.71 -10.93 1.26
CA THR A 38 -5.51 -11.23 2.46
C THR A 38 -4.67 -11.14 3.72
N ALA A 39 -3.51 -11.80 3.76
CA ALA A 39 -2.59 -11.73 4.90
C ALA A 39 -2.12 -10.29 5.20
N PHE A 40 -1.90 -9.48 4.17
CA PHE A 40 -1.54 -8.07 4.31
C PHE A 40 -2.67 -7.26 4.98
N LEU A 41 -3.92 -7.49 4.60
CA LEU A 41 -5.06 -6.84 5.23
C LEU A 41 -5.24 -7.32 6.68
N ASP A 42 -5.23 -8.63 6.92
CA ASP A 42 -5.41 -9.22 8.25
C ASP A 42 -4.36 -8.74 9.26
N SER A 43 -3.13 -8.47 8.79
CA SER A 43 -2.04 -7.99 9.65
C SER A 43 -2.14 -6.50 10.03
N ASN A 44 -3.02 -5.73 9.38
CA ASN A 44 -3.11 -4.27 9.54
C ASN A 44 -4.54 -3.76 9.81
N ILE A 45 -5.50 -4.66 10.05
CA ILE A 45 -6.85 -4.35 10.56
C ILE A 45 -6.78 -4.24 12.09
#